data_AF-A0A934NCI3-F1
#
_entry.id   AF-A0A934NCI3-F1
#
_cell.length_a   1.000
_cell.length_b   1.000
_cell.length_c   1.000
_cell.angle_alpha   90.00
_cell.angle_beta   90.00
_cell.angle_gamma   90.00
#
_symmetry.space_group_name_H-M   'P 1'
#
loop_
_entity.id
_entity.type
_entity.pdbx_description
1 polymer ?
#
loop_
_entity_poly.entity_id
_entity_poly.type
_entity_poly.pdbx_seq_one_letter_code
_entity_poly.pdbx_strand_id
1 'polypeptide(L)'
;MSSLPELEGLRVRGRWPLPPGHRVAVVGARRPTPYGEAVAERLAGDLAQLGVLVLSGLALGIDGAAHRGALAAGGCTAAVLGTGVDVIYPRSHSGLAEQILAQGGCLISQFPDRTPPQRANFPRRNGTIAGLVDIVVVVEAGLGSGALITAEAALSLGKPVLAVPGSVFSPLSVGCHQLLRDGAGLVQNARDVVAELGGDLAVLDDPLQPPASLGLERQSELGRDPLLAYLSDSLPAEVGHLAARLQLPLSETIARLSRLELEGAVRRWGGGYVRLPRGGGRPSARR
;
A
#
# COMPACT_ATOMS: atom_id res chain seq x y z
N MET A 1 22.12 14.17 10.82
CA MET A 1 21.24 15.35 10.74
C MET A 1 20.87 15.56 9.28
N SER A 2 19.75 14.98 8.84
CA SER A 2 19.21 15.22 7.50
C SER A 2 18.76 16.68 7.43
N SER A 3 19.35 17.47 6.54
CA SER A 3 18.82 18.79 6.20
C SER A 3 17.33 18.67 5.87
N LEU A 4 16.52 19.60 6.38
CA LEU A 4 15.11 19.72 5.99
C LEU A 4 15.01 19.76 4.45
N PRO A 5 13.97 19.16 3.85
CA PRO A 5 13.82 19.16 2.40
C PRO A 5 13.68 20.60 1.89
N GLU A 6 14.54 20.99 0.97
CA GLU A 6 14.43 22.26 0.25
C GLU A 6 13.26 22.11 -0.75
N LEU A 7 12.09 22.62 -0.36
CA LEU A 7 10.86 22.56 -1.17
C LEU A 7 10.82 23.67 -2.23
N GLU A 8 11.75 24.62 -2.16
CA GLU A 8 11.96 25.63 -3.20
C GLU A 8 12.70 25.01 -4.40
N GLY A 9 12.26 25.34 -5.62
CA GLY A 9 12.92 24.85 -6.85
C GLY A 9 12.57 23.40 -7.25
N LEU A 10 11.48 22.83 -6.73
CA LEU A 10 10.97 21.55 -7.21
C LEU A 10 10.58 21.64 -8.69
N ARG A 11 11.04 20.66 -9.48
CA ARG A 11 10.63 20.47 -10.87
C ARG A 11 9.41 19.58 -10.91
N VAL A 12 8.43 19.96 -11.71
CA VAL A 12 7.12 19.27 -11.75
C VAL A 12 6.70 19.02 -13.19
N ARG A 13 6.15 17.81 -13.42
CA ARG A 13 5.45 17.45 -14.65
C ARG A 13 4.03 17.04 -14.29
N GLY A 14 3.01 17.64 -14.91
CA GLY A 14 1.60 17.40 -14.60
C GLY A 14 0.96 18.56 -13.83
N ARG A 15 -0.11 18.28 -13.07
CA ARG A 15 -0.89 19.31 -12.37
C ARG A 15 -0.13 19.88 -11.17
N TRP A 16 0.13 21.19 -11.19
CA TRP A 16 0.73 21.94 -10.09
C TRP A 16 0.09 23.34 -9.97
N PRO A 17 -0.13 23.88 -8.76
CA PRO A 17 0.12 23.28 -7.44
C PRO A 17 -0.74 22.03 -7.20
N LEU A 18 -0.34 21.21 -6.22
CA LEU A 18 -1.14 20.05 -5.80
C LEU A 18 -2.57 20.48 -5.46
N PRO A 19 -3.58 19.62 -5.72
CA PRO A 19 -4.94 19.89 -5.28
C PRO A 19 -5.00 20.28 -3.79
N PRO A 20 -5.87 21.23 -3.41
CA PRO A 20 -6.06 21.58 -2.01
C PRO A 20 -6.63 20.37 -1.25
N GLY A 21 -6.36 20.31 0.05
CA GLY A 21 -6.79 19.21 0.92
C GLY A 21 -5.62 18.44 1.51
N HIS A 22 -5.96 17.36 2.22
CA HIS A 22 -5.00 16.51 2.92
C HIS A 22 -4.17 15.66 1.98
N ARG A 23 -2.93 15.39 2.40
CA ARG A 23 -1.93 14.67 1.62
C ARG A 23 -1.33 13.58 2.47
N VAL A 24 -1.33 12.34 1.97
CA VAL A 24 -0.83 11.19 2.72
C VAL A 24 0.22 10.47 1.87
N ALA A 25 1.39 10.21 2.45
CA ALA A 25 2.33 9.29 1.82
C ALA A 25 1.95 7.86 2.15
N VAL A 26 1.90 6.98 1.15
CA VAL A 26 1.80 5.53 1.36
C VAL A 26 3.09 4.90 0.84
N VAL A 27 3.91 4.38 1.74
CA VAL A 27 5.26 3.87 1.45
C VAL A 27 5.49 2.49 2.05
N GLY A 28 6.44 1.74 1.50
CA GLY A 28 6.79 0.44 2.06
C GLY A 28 7.77 -0.37 1.22
N ALA A 29 7.67 -1.69 1.38
CA ALA A 29 8.59 -2.65 0.79
C ALA A 29 8.52 -2.64 -0.74
N ARG A 30 9.70 -2.77 -1.38
CA ARG A 30 9.81 -2.92 -2.84
C ARG A 30 9.38 -4.29 -3.37
N ARG A 31 9.29 -5.27 -2.48
CA ARG A 31 8.84 -6.64 -2.72
C ARG A 31 7.87 -7.03 -1.59
N PRO A 32 6.67 -6.43 -1.57
CA PRO A 32 5.71 -6.67 -0.50
C PRO A 32 5.14 -8.08 -0.58
N THR A 33 4.51 -8.49 0.52
CA THR A 33 3.61 -9.63 0.51
C THR A 33 2.33 -9.29 -0.29
N PRO A 34 1.57 -10.30 -0.73
CA PRO A 34 0.21 -10.13 -1.25
C PRO A 34 -0.71 -9.35 -0.33
N TYR A 35 -0.60 -9.59 0.98
CA TYR A 35 -1.28 -8.79 1.99
C TYR A 35 -0.89 -7.30 1.88
N GLY A 36 0.41 -6.98 1.91
CA GLY A 36 0.89 -5.59 1.87
C GLY A 36 0.49 -4.87 0.57
N GLU A 37 0.59 -5.56 -0.58
CA GLU A 37 0.15 -5.01 -1.87
C GLU A 37 -1.35 -4.67 -1.87
N ALA A 38 -2.18 -5.59 -1.38
CA ALA A 38 -3.63 -5.39 -1.30
C ALA A 38 -4.02 -4.29 -0.30
N VAL A 39 -3.34 -4.20 0.85
CA VAL A 39 -3.55 -3.11 1.82
C VAL A 39 -3.20 -1.76 1.19
N ALA A 40 -2.06 -1.64 0.52
CA ALA A 40 -1.64 -0.39 -0.11
C ALA A 40 -2.62 0.05 -1.22
N GLU A 41 -3.05 -0.87 -2.08
CA GLU A 41 -4.04 -0.59 -3.13
C GLU A 41 -5.37 -0.14 -2.54
N ARG A 42 -5.90 -0.88 -1.56
CA ARG A 42 -7.18 -0.54 -0.92
C ARG A 42 -7.11 0.78 -0.16
N LEU A 43 -6.11 0.94 0.69
CA LEU A 43 -5.94 2.15 1.50
C LEU A 43 -5.84 3.39 0.62
N ALA A 44 -5.04 3.34 -0.45
CA ALA A 44 -4.89 4.47 -1.36
C ALA A 44 -6.17 4.75 -2.16
N GLY A 45 -6.90 3.72 -2.59
CA GLY A 45 -8.20 3.87 -3.25
C GLY A 45 -9.24 4.52 -2.35
N ASP A 46 -9.38 4.02 -1.12
CA ASP A 46 -10.33 4.53 -0.13
C ASP A 46 -10.00 6.00 0.24
N LEU A 47 -8.72 6.33 0.46
CA LEU A 47 -8.27 7.71 0.70
C LEU A 47 -8.57 8.65 -0.48
N ALA A 48 -8.34 8.18 -1.71
CA ALA A 48 -8.61 8.97 -2.91
C ALA A 48 -10.10 9.30 -3.09
N GLN A 49 -11.00 8.37 -2.74
CA GLN A 49 -12.45 8.62 -2.75
C GLN A 49 -12.89 9.68 -1.74
N LEU A 50 -12.13 9.83 -0.66
CA LEU A 50 -12.34 10.85 0.38
C LEU A 50 -11.69 12.19 0.04
N GLY A 51 -11.14 12.34 -1.17
CA GLY A 51 -10.46 13.55 -1.62
C GLY A 51 -9.08 13.75 -1.01
N VAL A 52 -8.50 12.73 -0.35
CA VAL A 52 -7.13 12.77 0.16
C VAL A 52 -6.17 12.45 -0.98
N LEU A 53 -5.20 13.34 -1.19
CA LEU A 53 -4.17 13.14 -2.21
C LEU A 53 -3.14 12.12 -1.72
N VAL A 54 -3.03 10.98 -2.40
CA VAL A 54 -2.01 9.98 -2.11
C VAL A 54 -0.70 10.36 -2.81
N LEU A 55 0.40 10.40 -2.05
CA LEU A 55 1.75 10.57 -2.57
C LEU A 55 2.58 9.30 -2.35
N SER A 56 3.48 9.01 -3.27
CA SER A 56 4.49 7.97 -3.07
C SER A 56 5.72 8.20 -3.96
N GLY A 57 6.67 7.27 -3.95
CA GLY A 57 7.96 7.43 -4.60
C GLY A 57 8.10 6.80 -5.98
N LEU A 58 7.02 6.26 -6.56
CA LEU A 58 7.01 5.45 -7.79
C LEU A 58 7.92 4.20 -7.75
N ALA A 59 8.42 3.77 -6.58
CA ALA A 59 9.22 2.55 -6.50
C ALA A 59 8.38 1.30 -6.82
N LEU A 60 9.04 0.16 -7.03
CA LEU A 60 8.35 -1.14 -7.06
C LEU A 60 7.62 -1.41 -5.74
N GLY A 61 6.66 -2.33 -5.76
CA GLY A 61 5.97 -2.78 -4.54
C GLY A 61 4.93 -1.78 -4.05
N ILE A 62 4.98 -1.45 -2.75
CA ILE A 62 3.97 -0.64 -2.07
C ILE A 62 3.73 0.70 -2.75
N ASP A 63 4.78 1.42 -3.18
CA ASP A 63 4.62 2.71 -3.86
C ASP A 63 3.78 2.57 -5.14
N GLY A 64 4.07 1.55 -5.97
CA GLY A 64 3.31 1.27 -7.18
C GLY A 64 1.87 0.84 -6.90
N ALA A 65 1.68 0.02 -5.86
CA ALA A 65 0.37 -0.43 -5.39
C ALA A 65 -0.50 0.75 -4.94
N ALA A 66 0.06 1.67 -4.15
CA ALA A 66 -0.64 2.87 -3.70
C ALA A 66 -1.09 3.75 -4.88
N HIS A 67 -0.21 4.02 -5.84
CA HIS A 67 -0.58 4.80 -7.02
C HIS A 67 -1.69 4.12 -7.83
N ARG A 68 -1.58 2.80 -8.07
CA ARG A 68 -2.63 2.06 -8.79
C ARG A 68 -3.96 2.10 -8.04
N GLY A 69 -3.96 1.94 -6.73
CA GLY A 69 -5.15 2.03 -5.88
C GLY A 69 -5.88 3.36 -6.02
N ALA A 70 -5.14 4.46 -5.87
CA ALA A 70 -5.69 5.81 -6.02
C ALA A 70 -6.29 6.06 -7.43
N LEU A 71 -5.56 5.67 -8.48
CA LEU A 71 -6.00 5.83 -9.87
C LEU A 71 -7.20 4.94 -10.22
N ALA A 72 -7.25 3.71 -9.70
CA ALA A 72 -8.36 2.78 -9.92
C ALA A 72 -9.67 3.26 -9.27
N ALA A 73 -9.56 4.06 -8.21
CA ALA A 73 -10.69 4.72 -7.57
C ALA A 73 -11.17 6.00 -8.30
N GLY A 74 -10.50 6.39 -9.40
CA GLY A 74 -10.80 7.60 -10.16
C GLY A 74 -10.25 8.89 -9.54
N GLY A 75 -9.40 8.77 -8.51
CA GLY A 75 -8.69 9.90 -7.93
C GLY A 75 -7.39 10.22 -8.67
N CYS A 76 -6.69 11.25 -8.22
CA CYS A 76 -5.33 11.57 -8.69
C CYS A 76 -4.29 11.26 -7.61
N THR A 77 -3.02 11.14 -8.01
CA THR A 77 -1.90 10.86 -7.10
C THR A 77 -0.67 11.61 -7.56
N ALA A 78 0.32 11.82 -6.69
CA ALA A 78 1.58 12.46 -7.05
C ALA A 78 2.80 11.60 -6.68
N ALA A 79 3.76 11.51 -7.60
CA ALA A 79 4.95 10.69 -7.44
C ALA A 79 6.22 11.55 -7.28
N VAL A 80 7.01 11.29 -6.23
CA VAL A 80 8.27 11.99 -5.98
C VAL A 80 9.46 11.13 -6.43
N LEU A 81 10.22 11.63 -7.40
CA LEU A 81 11.25 10.88 -8.10
C LEU A 81 12.65 11.08 -7.49
N GLY A 82 13.45 10.00 -7.49
CA GLY A 82 14.87 10.02 -7.11
C GLY A 82 15.81 10.38 -8.27
N THR A 83 15.24 10.90 -9.36
CA THR A 83 15.83 11.14 -10.67
C THR A 83 15.37 12.51 -11.17
N GLY A 84 15.82 12.96 -12.34
CA GLY A 84 15.21 14.12 -13.01
C GLY A 84 13.72 13.87 -13.26
N VAL A 85 12.91 14.93 -13.31
CA VAL A 85 11.44 14.80 -13.49
C VAL A 85 11.06 14.15 -14.84
N ASP A 86 12.00 14.16 -15.79
CA ASP A 86 11.95 13.58 -17.12
C ASP A 86 12.49 12.13 -17.20
N VAL A 87 13.05 11.59 -16.11
CA VAL A 87 13.67 10.25 -16.09
C VAL A 87 12.87 9.31 -15.19
N ILE A 88 12.06 8.43 -15.78
CA ILE A 88 11.25 7.47 -15.01
C ILE A 88 12.11 6.27 -14.56
N TYR A 89 12.11 6.01 -13.25
CA TYR A 89 12.74 4.85 -12.64
C TYR A 89 11.86 4.27 -11.52
N PRO A 90 11.61 2.95 -11.49
CA PRO A 90 12.07 1.94 -12.47
C PRO A 90 11.34 2.08 -13.82
N ARG A 91 12.00 1.66 -14.92
CA ARG A 91 11.43 1.73 -16.28
C ARG A 91 10.10 0.97 -16.42
N SER A 92 9.89 -0.08 -15.63
CA SER A 92 8.63 -0.82 -15.60
C SER A 92 7.43 0.03 -15.16
N HIS A 93 7.66 1.17 -14.50
CA HIS A 93 6.60 2.09 -14.07
C HIS A 93 6.39 3.26 -15.04
N SER A 94 6.94 3.24 -16.26
CA SER A 94 6.66 4.27 -17.27
C SER A 94 5.16 4.41 -17.57
N GLY A 95 4.46 3.29 -17.79
CA GLY A 95 3.02 3.32 -18.02
C GLY A 95 2.22 3.83 -16.80
N LEU A 96 2.66 3.50 -15.58
CA LEU A 96 2.05 4.03 -14.37
C LEU A 96 2.27 5.55 -14.25
N ALA A 97 3.47 6.04 -14.55
CA ALA A 97 3.77 7.48 -14.56
C ALA A 97 2.92 8.24 -15.59
N GLU A 98 2.66 7.65 -16.75
CA GLU A 98 1.76 8.20 -17.77
C GLU A 98 0.31 8.24 -17.26
N GLN A 99 -0.18 7.18 -16.62
CA GLN A 99 -1.51 7.15 -16.01
C GLN A 99 -1.68 8.21 -14.93
N ILE A 100 -0.66 8.41 -14.08
CA ILE A 100 -0.65 9.48 -13.07
C ILE A 100 -0.90 10.85 -13.71
N LEU A 101 -0.21 11.14 -14.82
CA LEU A 101 -0.34 12.41 -15.52
C LEU A 101 -1.69 12.54 -16.23
N ALA A 102 -2.16 11.46 -16.86
CA ALA A 102 -3.41 11.43 -17.59
C ALA A 102 -4.63 11.66 -16.68
N GLN A 103 -4.57 11.21 -15.42
CA GLN A 103 -5.63 11.44 -14.42
C GLN A 103 -5.43 12.74 -13.60
N GLY A 104 -4.63 13.68 -14.11
CA GLY A 104 -4.47 15.00 -13.49
C GLY A 104 -3.62 15.01 -12.22
N GLY A 105 -2.78 14.00 -12.02
CA GLY A 105 -1.72 13.97 -11.01
C GLY A 105 -0.42 14.64 -11.49
N CYS A 106 0.68 14.43 -10.77
CA CYS A 106 1.98 14.98 -11.16
C CYS A 106 3.17 14.11 -10.73
N LEU A 107 4.29 14.32 -11.42
CA LEU A 107 5.61 13.84 -11.05
C LEU A 107 6.42 15.02 -10.50
N ILE A 108 7.13 14.81 -9.40
CA ILE A 108 7.86 15.85 -8.67
C ILE A 108 9.30 15.40 -8.49
N SER A 109 10.26 16.30 -8.70
CA SER A 109 11.67 16.03 -8.41
C SER A 109 12.40 17.26 -7.89
N GLN A 110 13.25 17.07 -6.88
CA GLN A 110 14.22 18.07 -6.42
C GLN A 110 15.50 18.09 -7.27
N PHE A 111 15.69 17.12 -8.17
CA PHE A 111 16.91 16.95 -8.94
C PHE A 111 16.82 17.64 -10.30
N PRO A 112 17.96 18.09 -10.88
CA PRO A 112 18.02 18.60 -12.25
C PRO A 112 17.46 17.62 -13.28
N ASP A 113 16.94 18.16 -14.38
CA ASP A 113 16.51 17.35 -15.52
C ASP A 113 17.65 16.44 -15.99
N ARG A 114 17.29 15.27 -16.49
CA ARG A 114 18.19 14.20 -16.94
C ARG A 114 19.03 13.56 -15.83
N THR A 115 18.80 13.88 -14.55
CA THR A 115 19.51 13.22 -13.44
C THR A 115 19.21 11.71 -13.44
N PRO A 116 20.24 10.84 -13.54
CA PRO A 116 20.05 9.39 -13.61
C PRO A 116 19.71 8.79 -12.22
N PRO A 117 19.23 7.54 -12.15
CA PRO A 117 18.95 6.87 -10.89
C PRO A 117 20.24 6.58 -10.11
N GLN A 118 20.52 7.40 -9.10
CA GLN A 118 21.67 7.23 -8.21
C GLN A 118 21.21 6.80 -6.82
N ARG A 119 21.88 5.80 -6.23
CA ARG A 119 21.50 5.24 -4.91
C ARG A 119 21.38 6.32 -3.82
N ALA A 120 22.27 7.31 -3.84
CA ALA A 120 22.29 8.42 -2.86
C ALA A 120 21.08 9.37 -2.99
N ASN A 121 20.39 9.39 -4.13
CA ASN A 121 19.25 10.29 -4.34
C ASN A 121 17.96 9.78 -3.68
N PHE A 122 17.79 8.46 -3.54
CA PHE A 122 16.54 7.90 -3.00
C PHE A 122 16.29 8.27 -1.53
N PRO A 123 17.29 8.24 -0.62
CA PRO A 123 17.11 8.77 0.74
C PRO A 123 16.77 10.27 0.76
N ARG A 124 17.41 11.08 -0.09
CA ARG A 124 17.11 12.53 -0.19
C ARG A 124 15.68 12.78 -0.68
N ARG A 125 15.24 12.03 -1.69
CA ARG A 125 13.87 12.04 -2.20
C ARG A 125 12.84 11.73 -1.13
N ASN A 126 13.14 10.84 -0.19
CA ASN A 126 12.22 10.49 0.89
C ASN A 126 11.96 11.66 1.83
N GLY A 127 12.95 12.53 2.03
CA GLY A 127 12.76 13.81 2.73
C GLY A 127 11.74 14.69 2.00
N THR A 128 11.81 14.78 0.67
CA THR A 128 10.83 15.53 -0.12
C THR A 128 9.42 14.94 -0.03
N ILE A 129 9.27 13.61 -0.02
CA ILE A 129 7.96 12.97 0.25
C ILE A 129 7.43 13.44 1.61
N ALA A 130 8.22 13.28 2.68
CA ALA A 130 7.83 13.66 4.02
C ALA A 130 7.52 15.17 4.12
N GLY A 131 8.24 16.02 3.38
CA GLY A 131 8.00 17.46 3.31
C GLY A 131 6.65 17.84 2.68
N LEU A 132 6.19 17.07 1.68
CA LEU A 132 4.99 17.42 0.89
C LEU A 132 3.67 16.92 1.47
N VAL A 133 3.70 16.00 2.43
CA VAL A 133 2.51 15.31 2.99
C VAL A 133 2.20 15.76 4.41
N ASP A 134 0.98 15.51 4.89
CA ASP A 134 0.59 15.74 6.28
C ASP A 134 0.94 14.53 7.16
N ILE A 135 0.79 13.32 6.61
CA ILE A 135 1.03 12.04 7.30
C ILE A 135 1.81 11.08 6.41
N VAL A 136 2.64 10.23 7.01
CA VAL A 136 3.26 9.07 6.34
C VAL A 136 2.69 7.76 6.89
N VAL A 137 2.15 6.92 6.01
CA VAL A 137 1.72 5.56 6.32
C VAL A 137 2.73 4.55 5.78
N VAL A 138 3.24 3.69 6.66
CA VAL A 138 4.15 2.59 6.31
C VAL A 138 3.39 1.26 6.29
N VAL A 139 3.26 0.64 5.11
CA VAL A 139 2.45 -0.59 4.95
C VAL A 139 3.24 -1.85 5.30
N GLU A 140 4.44 -2.00 4.74
CA GLU A 140 5.37 -3.08 5.08
C GLU A 140 6.80 -2.55 5.02
N ALA A 141 7.60 -2.85 6.02
CA ALA A 141 9.00 -2.48 6.08
C ALA A 141 9.78 -3.52 6.89
N GLY A 142 10.78 -4.14 6.26
CA GLY A 142 11.84 -4.84 7.01
C GLY A 142 12.81 -3.85 7.66
N LEU A 143 13.69 -4.37 8.51
CA LEU A 143 14.79 -3.57 9.09
C LEU A 143 15.67 -2.97 7.97
N GLY A 144 16.05 -1.69 8.13
CA GLY A 144 16.83 -0.96 7.13
C GLY A 144 16.08 -0.64 5.83
N SER A 145 14.75 -0.84 5.77
CA SER A 145 13.95 -0.47 4.60
C SER A 145 14.00 1.03 4.36
N GLY A 146 14.09 1.43 3.09
CA GLY A 146 14.03 2.84 2.70
C GLY A 146 12.72 3.54 3.09
N ALA A 147 11.64 2.79 3.33
CA ALA A 147 10.39 3.35 3.86
C ALA A 147 10.55 3.88 5.29
N LEU A 148 11.42 3.27 6.11
CA LEU A 148 11.71 3.75 7.46
C LEU A 148 12.46 5.08 7.42
N ILE A 149 13.29 5.32 6.40
CA ILE A 149 13.94 6.63 6.18
C ILE A 149 12.89 7.72 5.93
N THR A 150 11.82 7.41 5.20
CA THR A 150 10.70 8.36 5.00
C THR A 150 9.97 8.64 6.32
N ALA A 151 9.73 7.60 7.12
CA ALA A 151 9.12 7.76 8.45
C ALA A 151 9.99 8.62 9.38
N GLU A 152 11.29 8.34 9.46
CA GLU A 152 12.26 9.14 10.23
C GLU A 152 12.27 10.61 9.78
N ALA A 153 12.21 10.86 8.46
CA ALA A 153 12.13 12.22 7.92
C ALA A 153 10.82 12.92 8.32
N ALA A 154 9.69 12.21 8.33
CA ALA A 154 8.41 12.76 8.78
C ALA A 154 8.42 13.10 10.27
N LEU A 155 8.94 12.19 11.12
CA LEU A 155 9.11 12.45 12.55
C LEU A 155 10.01 13.65 12.81
N SER A 156 11.11 13.79 12.05
CA SER A 156 12.01 14.95 12.15
C SER A 156 11.34 16.27 11.75
N LEU A 157 10.26 16.21 10.97
CA LEU A 157 9.42 17.35 10.57
C LEU A 157 8.24 17.58 11.53
N GLY A 158 8.13 16.80 12.62
CA GLY A 158 7.00 16.86 13.54
C GLY A 158 5.69 16.36 12.94
N LYS A 159 5.75 15.51 11.91
CA LYS A 159 4.57 14.96 11.23
C LYS A 159 4.23 13.57 11.74
N PRO A 160 2.94 13.21 11.87
CA PRO A 160 2.53 11.89 12.29
C PRO A 160 3.04 10.79 11.35
N VAL A 161 3.47 9.70 11.95
CA VAL A 161 3.77 8.44 11.25
C VAL A 161 2.77 7.40 11.72
N LEU A 162 2.24 6.68 10.75
CA LEU A 162 1.31 5.59 10.94
C LEU A 162 1.88 4.31 10.34
N ALA A 163 1.51 3.15 10.89
CA ALA A 163 2.00 1.86 10.41
C ALA A 163 0.90 0.80 10.37
N VAL A 164 0.93 0.00 9.31
CA VAL A 164 0.03 -1.15 9.16
C VAL A 164 0.57 -2.33 9.97
N PRO A 165 -0.25 -2.97 10.83
CA PRO A 165 0.16 -4.16 11.54
C PRO A 165 0.27 -5.33 10.57
N GLY A 166 1.20 -6.24 10.84
CA GLY A 166 1.32 -7.48 10.07
C GLY A 166 1.73 -8.67 10.94
N SER A 167 1.86 -9.83 10.30
CA SER A 167 2.25 -11.07 10.98
C SER A 167 3.58 -10.91 11.72
N VAL A 168 3.62 -11.32 12.99
CA VAL A 168 4.87 -11.38 13.80
C VAL A 168 5.91 -12.35 13.23
N PHE A 169 5.50 -13.23 12.31
CA PHE A 169 6.39 -14.14 11.58
C PHE A 169 6.88 -13.55 10.25
N SER A 170 6.36 -12.39 9.82
CA SER A 170 6.80 -11.75 8.59
C SER A 170 8.00 -10.84 8.84
N PRO A 171 9.16 -11.06 8.19
CA PRO A 171 10.29 -10.15 8.30
C PRO A 171 9.97 -8.75 7.73
N LEU A 172 8.95 -8.64 6.87
CA LEU A 172 8.48 -7.38 6.30
C LEU A 172 7.58 -6.58 7.27
N SER A 173 7.20 -7.15 8.40
CA SER A 173 6.41 -6.45 9.42
C SER A 173 7.26 -5.89 10.56
N VAL A 174 8.53 -6.30 10.68
CA VAL A 174 9.41 -5.93 11.81
C VAL A 174 9.58 -4.40 11.95
N GLY A 175 9.76 -3.68 10.85
CA GLY A 175 9.87 -2.23 10.86
C GLY A 175 8.56 -1.54 11.24
N CYS A 176 7.42 -2.05 10.75
CA CYS A 176 6.11 -1.55 11.17
C CYS A 176 5.87 -1.80 12.67
N HIS A 177 6.22 -2.97 13.18
CA HIS A 177 6.09 -3.28 14.61
C HIS A 177 6.98 -2.38 15.48
N GLN A 178 8.18 -2.05 15.02
CA GLN A 178 9.06 -1.12 15.71
C GLN A 178 8.44 0.28 15.75
N LEU A 179 7.94 0.79 14.61
CA LEU A 179 7.22 2.07 14.56
C LEU A 179 6.04 2.09 15.53
N LEU A 180 5.20 1.05 15.52
CA LEU A 180 4.05 0.95 16.43
C LEU A 180 4.47 0.93 17.90
N ARG A 181 5.55 0.21 18.23
CA ARG A 181 6.13 0.18 19.58
C ARG A 181 6.61 1.57 20.01
N ASP A 182 7.20 2.32 19.08
CA ASP A 182 7.75 3.65 19.31
C ASP A 182 6.68 4.76 19.28
N GLY A 183 5.40 4.39 19.16
CA GLY A 183 4.26 5.30 19.28
C GLY A 183 3.66 5.77 17.95
N ALA A 184 4.05 5.18 16.81
CA ALA A 184 3.34 5.41 15.55
C ALA A 184 1.88 4.91 15.66
N GLY A 185 0.94 5.64 15.05
CA GLY A 185 -0.46 5.23 15.04
C GLY A 185 -0.69 3.96 14.21
N LEU A 186 -1.63 3.13 14.64
CA LEU A 186 -1.96 1.87 13.98
C LEU A 186 -2.97 2.10 12.85
N VAL A 187 -2.71 1.54 11.67
CA VAL A 187 -3.60 1.65 10.49
C VAL A 187 -4.13 0.30 10.07
N GLN A 188 -5.44 0.15 10.12
CA GLN A 188 -6.18 -1.00 9.62
C GLN A 188 -6.92 -0.64 8.33
N ASN A 189 -7.35 0.61 8.18
CA ASN A 189 -8.04 1.12 7.00
C ASN A 189 -7.97 2.66 6.89
N ALA A 190 -8.62 3.25 5.89
CA ALA A 190 -8.58 4.69 5.65
C ALA A 190 -9.18 5.53 6.79
N ARG A 191 -10.11 4.98 7.58
CA ARG A 191 -10.70 5.63 8.76
C ARG A 191 -9.65 6.04 9.78
N ASP A 192 -8.67 5.18 10.03
CA ASP A 192 -7.60 5.46 11.00
C ASP A 192 -6.74 6.63 10.54
N VAL A 193 -6.48 6.71 9.23
CA VAL A 193 -5.71 7.81 8.63
C VAL A 193 -6.51 9.12 8.66
N VAL A 194 -7.81 9.08 8.35
CA VAL A 194 -8.68 10.26 8.41
C VAL A 194 -8.86 10.74 9.83
N ALA A 195 -8.92 9.83 10.82
CA ALA A 195 -8.97 10.18 12.23
C ALA A 195 -7.73 10.97 12.65
N GLU A 196 -6.55 10.54 12.23
CA GLU A 196 -5.29 11.24 12.49
C GLU A 196 -5.22 12.61 11.79
N LEU A 197 -5.85 12.75 10.62
CA LEU A 197 -6.01 14.05 9.94
C LEU A 197 -7.01 14.99 10.61
N GLY A 198 -7.74 14.53 11.64
CA GLY A 198 -8.83 15.27 12.28
C GLY A 198 -10.10 15.38 11.41
N GLY A 199 -10.26 14.48 10.43
CA GLY A 199 -11.40 14.46 9.53
C GLY A 199 -12.67 13.82 10.12
N ASP A 200 -13.81 14.05 9.47
CA ASP A 200 -15.09 13.50 9.91
C ASP A 200 -15.21 12.00 9.61
N LEU A 201 -15.34 11.22 10.68
CA LEU A 201 -15.45 9.77 10.62
C LEU A 201 -16.89 9.28 10.40
N ALA A 202 -17.90 10.16 10.42
CA ALA A 202 -19.30 9.77 10.24
C ALA A 202 -19.60 9.21 8.84
N VAL A 203 -18.74 9.51 7.87
CA VAL A 203 -18.89 9.07 6.46
C VAL A 203 -18.20 7.73 6.19
N LEU A 204 -17.50 7.17 7.18
CA LEU A 204 -16.72 5.95 7.04
C LEU A 204 -17.32 4.82 7.88
N ASP A 205 -17.70 3.73 7.22
CA ASP A 205 -18.03 2.49 7.93
C ASP A 205 -16.80 2.01 8.71
N ASP A 206 -16.99 1.61 9.97
CA ASP A 206 -15.95 0.99 10.77
C ASP A 206 -15.95 -0.53 10.52
N PRO A 207 -14.97 -1.07 9.76
CA PRO A 207 -14.92 -2.49 9.43
C PRO A 207 -14.58 -3.37 10.63
N LEU A 208 -14.20 -2.79 11.77
CA LEU A 208 -13.90 -3.49 13.02
C LEU A 208 -15.04 -3.43 14.02
N GLN A 209 -16.15 -2.75 13.68
CA GLN A 209 -17.36 -2.97 14.45
C GLN A 209 -17.67 -4.47 14.42
N PRO A 210 -17.74 -5.14 15.58
CA PRO A 210 -18.14 -6.53 15.61
C PRO A 210 -19.49 -6.60 14.89
N PRO A 211 -19.68 -7.58 13.97
CA PRO A 211 -20.95 -7.71 13.28
C PRO A 211 -22.07 -7.72 14.33
N ALA A 212 -23.17 -7.00 14.06
CA ALA A 212 -24.27 -6.77 15.01
C ALA A 212 -24.87 -8.07 15.60
N SER A 213 -24.56 -9.21 14.99
CA SER A 213 -24.64 -10.53 15.61
C SER A 213 -23.32 -11.27 15.39
N LEU A 214 -22.93 -12.10 16.36
CA LEU A 214 -21.77 -13.02 16.28
C LEU A 214 -21.88 -14.07 15.16
N GLY A 215 -22.91 -13.99 14.29
CA GLY A 215 -22.92 -14.63 12.98
C GLY A 215 -22.48 -16.08 12.98
N LEU A 216 -22.99 -16.89 13.92
CA LEU A 216 -22.96 -18.35 13.81
C LEU A 216 -23.73 -18.84 12.57
N GLU A 217 -24.40 -17.93 11.87
CA GLU A 217 -24.94 -18.06 10.52
C GLU A 217 -23.84 -17.87 9.44
N ARG A 218 -22.64 -18.46 9.60
CA ARG A 218 -21.68 -18.65 8.50
C ARG A 218 -22.14 -19.75 7.52
N GLN A 219 -23.44 -19.89 7.31
CA GLN A 219 -23.99 -20.87 6.37
C GLN A 219 -23.75 -20.49 4.90
N SER A 220 -23.20 -19.30 4.61
CA SER A 220 -22.81 -18.91 3.24
C SER A 220 -21.33 -19.12 2.89
N GLU A 221 -20.46 -19.55 3.83
CA GLU A 221 -19.06 -19.89 3.51
C GLU A 221 -18.89 -21.36 3.05
N LEU A 222 -19.91 -22.20 3.23
CA LEU A 222 -19.96 -23.59 2.78
C LEU A 222 -20.03 -23.77 1.25
N GLY A 223 -20.05 -22.69 0.47
CA GLY A 223 -20.02 -22.71 -1.00
C GLY A 223 -18.64 -22.50 -1.64
N ARG A 224 -17.59 -22.23 -0.86
CA ARG A 224 -16.21 -22.05 -1.38
C ARG A 224 -15.32 -23.23 -1.01
N ASP A 225 -14.30 -23.48 -1.82
CA ASP A 225 -13.40 -24.62 -1.64
C ASP A 225 -12.76 -24.60 -0.22
N PRO A 226 -12.84 -25.71 0.56
CA PRO A 226 -12.26 -25.83 1.90
C PRO A 226 -10.78 -25.45 2.01
N LEU A 227 -10.03 -25.50 0.90
CA LEU A 227 -8.64 -25.06 0.83
C LEU A 227 -8.43 -23.63 1.34
N LEU A 228 -9.40 -22.72 1.14
CA LEU A 228 -9.29 -21.33 1.57
C LEU A 228 -9.21 -21.15 3.10
N ALA A 229 -9.69 -22.12 3.87
CA ALA A 229 -9.62 -22.09 5.34
C ALA A 229 -8.20 -22.36 5.86
N TYR A 230 -7.34 -22.99 5.05
CA TYR A 230 -5.97 -23.37 5.42
C TYR A 230 -4.91 -22.44 4.82
N LEU A 231 -5.32 -21.43 4.06
CA LEU A 231 -4.43 -20.46 3.43
C LEU A 231 -4.35 -19.18 4.26
N SER A 232 -3.13 -18.73 4.52
CA SER A 232 -2.86 -17.40 5.09
C SER A 232 -2.81 -16.35 3.98
N ASP A 233 -3.13 -15.11 4.32
CA ASP A 233 -2.99 -13.92 3.46
C ASP A 233 -1.55 -13.40 3.35
N SER A 234 -0.70 -13.78 4.31
CA SER A 234 0.64 -13.23 4.51
C SER A 234 1.73 -14.30 4.45
N LEU A 235 1.41 -15.57 4.73
CA LEU A 235 2.35 -16.68 4.69
C LEU A 235 1.99 -17.70 3.59
N PRO A 236 2.95 -18.08 2.73
CA PRO A 236 2.69 -19.02 1.66
C PRO A 236 2.58 -20.43 2.22
N ALA A 237 1.53 -21.13 1.83
CA ALA A 237 1.34 -22.53 2.13
C ALA A 237 1.83 -23.39 0.96
N GLU A 238 2.69 -24.36 1.26
CA GLU A 238 3.13 -25.34 0.27
C GLU A 238 1.99 -26.30 -0.08
N VAL A 239 1.89 -26.62 -1.37
CA VAL A 239 0.82 -27.48 -1.90
C VAL A 239 0.83 -28.86 -1.24
N GLY A 240 2.02 -29.44 -1.01
CA GLY A 240 2.16 -30.73 -0.35
C GLY A 240 1.60 -30.74 1.08
N HIS A 241 1.85 -29.68 1.85
CA HIS A 241 1.30 -29.53 3.20
C HIS A 241 -0.23 -29.38 3.19
N LEU A 242 -0.78 -28.63 2.23
CA LEU A 242 -2.23 -28.50 2.07
C LEU A 242 -2.88 -29.85 1.73
N ALA A 243 -2.30 -30.59 0.78
CA ALA A 243 -2.76 -31.91 0.37
C ALA A 243 -2.77 -32.89 1.55
N ALA A 244 -1.67 -32.95 2.31
CA ALA A 244 -1.55 -33.81 3.48
C ALA A 244 -2.57 -33.46 4.58
N ARG A 245 -2.77 -32.16 4.85
CA ARG A 245 -3.67 -31.68 5.91
C ARG A 245 -5.14 -31.90 5.59
N LEU A 246 -5.51 -31.79 4.31
CA LEU A 246 -6.87 -32.03 3.83
C LEU A 246 -7.13 -33.48 3.43
N GLN A 247 -6.11 -34.34 3.50
CA GLN A 247 -6.17 -35.73 3.04
C GLN A 247 -6.64 -35.85 1.58
N LEU A 248 -6.23 -34.91 0.72
CA LEU A 248 -6.55 -34.89 -0.71
C LEU A 248 -5.35 -35.34 -1.55
N PRO A 249 -5.57 -35.98 -2.70
CA PRO A 249 -4.52 -36.19 -3.68
C PRO A 249 -3.83 -34.88 -4.07
N LEU A 250 -2.51 -34.93 -4.27
CA LEU A 250 -1.73 -33.74 -4.65
C LEU A 250 -2.24 -33.13 -5.97
N SER A 251 -2.58 -33.98 -6.95
CA SER A 251 -3.12 -33.55 -8.25
C SER A 251 -4.45 -32.81 -8.10
N GLU A 252 -5.34 -33.29 -7.23
CA GLU A 252 -6.62 -32.64 -6.94
C GLU A 252 -6.41 -31.30 -6.24
N THR A 253 -5.49 -31.24 -5.28
CA THR A 253 -5.13 -30.01 -4.57
C THR A 253 -4.60 -28.95 -5.54
N ILE A 254 -3.71 -29.34 -6.47
CA ILE A 254 -3.20 -28.44 -7.52
C ILE A 254 -4.34 -27.93 -8.39
N ALA A 255 -5.21 -28.82 -8.88
CA ALA A 255 -6.31 -28.44 -9.77
C ALA A 255 -7.27 -27.43 -9.11
N ARG A 256 -7.59 -27.64 -7.82
CA ARG A 256 -8.44 -26.73 -7.05
C ARG A 256 -7.75 -25.38 -6.79
N LEU A 257 -6.47 -25.38 -6.41
CA LEU A 257 -5.70 -24.14 -6.23
C LEU A 257 -5.55 -23.35 -7.53
N SER A 258 -5.36 -24.00 -8.66
CA SER A 258 -5.34 -23.35 -9.98
C SER A 258 -6.69 -22.71 -10.31
N ARG A 259 -7.82 -23.37 -9.99
CA ARG A 259 -9.15 -22.77 -10.15
C ARG A 259 -9.32 -21.54 -9.26
N LEU A 260 -8.97 -21.64 -7.98
CA LEU A 260 -9.03 -20.50 -7.05
C LEU A 260 -8.12 -19.34 -7.48
N GLU A 261 -6.99 -19.64 -8.13
CA GLU A 261 -6.06 -18.64 -8.65
C GLU A 261 -6.67 -17.89 -9.85
N LEU A 262 -7.36 -18.61 -10.74
CA LEU A 262 -8.13 -18.00 -11.84
C LEU A 262 -9.31 -17.16 -11.33
N GLU A 263 -9.94 -17.57 -10.23
CA GLU A 263 -11.01 -16.82 -9.55
C GLU A 263 -10.47 -15.62 -8.73
N GLY A 264 -9.15 -15.44 -8.64
CA GLY A 264 -8.52 -14.37 -7.87
C GLY A 264 -8.64 -14.54 -6.36
N ALA A 265 -8.97 -15.73 -5.86
CA ALA A 265 -9.07 -16.02 -4.44
C ALA A 265 -7.72 -16.37 -3.80
N VAL A 266 -6.76 -16.85 -4.60
CA VAL A 266 -5.40 -17.19 -4.17
C VAL A 266 -4.38 -16.73 -5.20
N ARG A 267 -3.10 -16.67 -4.81
CA ARG A 267 -1.99 -16.36 -5.72
C ARG A 267 -0.75 -17.17 -5.34
N ARG A 268 0.05 -17.59 -6.32
CA ARG A 268 1.40 -18.11 -6.04
C ARG A 268 2.33 -17.02 -5.51
N TRP A 269 2.94 -17.28 -4.36
CA TRP A 269 3.93 -16.40 -3.75
C TRP A 269 4.93 -17.21 -2.92
N GLY A 270 6.22 -16.85 -2.95
CA GLY A 270 7.23 -17.48 -2.10
C GLY A 270 7.34 -19.01 -2.22
N GLY A 271 7.04 -19.59 -3.39
CA GLY A 271 7.06 -21.03 -3.61
C GLY A 271 5.78 -21.79 -3.19
N GLY A 272 4.81 -21.10 -2.59
CA GLY A 272 3.52 -21.66 -2.18
C GLY A 272 2.34 -20.81 -2.66
N TYR A 273 1.18 -21.03 -2.04
CA TYR A 273 -0.04 -20.27 -2.28
C TYR A 273 -0.39 -19.42 -1.06
N VAL A 274 -0.87 -18.21 -1.32
CA VAL A 274 -1.47 -17.32 -0.32
C VAL A 274 -2.92 -17.03 -0.69
N ARG A 275 -3.73 -16.71 0.30
CA ARG A 275 -5.09 -16.19 0.09
C ARG A 275 -5.03 -14.71 -0.26
N LEU A 276 -5.80 -14.28 -1.24
CA LEU A 276 -5.97 -12.85 -1.51
C LEU A 276 -7.12 -12.30 -0.65
N PRO A 277 -6.98 -11.09 -0.07
CA PRO A 277 -8.09 -10.42 0.59
C PRO A 277 -9.27 -10.30 -0.37
N ARG A 278 -10.51 -10.41 0.13
CA ARG A 278 -11.69 -10.14 -0.70
C ARG A 278 -11.53 -8.73 -1.29
N GLY A 279 -11.51 -8.62 -2.61
CA GLY A 279 -11.77 -7.34 -3.26
C GLY A 279 -13.13 -6.88 -2.73
N GLY A 280 -13.13 -5.79 -1.96
CA GLY A 280 -14.38 -5.20 -1.50
C GLY A 280 -15.25 -4.99 -2.72
N GLY A 281 -16.42 -5.63 -2.75
CA GLY A 281 -17.39 -5.35 -3.80
C GLY A 281 -17.55 -3.84 -3.85
N ARG A 282 -17.38 -3.25 -5.04
CA ARG A 282 -17.76 -1.86 -5.27
C ARG A 282 -19.12 -1.67 -4.61
N PRO A 283 -19.33 -0.64 -3.78
CA PRO A 283 -20.67 -0.38 -3.27
C PRO A 283 -21.58 -0.31 -4.50
N SER A 284 -22.57 -1.20 -4.55
CA SER A 284 -23.56 -1.14 -5.61
C SER A 284 -24.12 0.26 -5.57
N ALA A 285 -23.99 1.00 -6.68
CA ALA A 285 -24.64 2.29 -6.82
C ALA A 285 -26.10 2.10 -6.43
N ARG A 286 -26.48 2.63 -5.25
CA ARG A 286 -27.88 2.72 -4.87
C ARG A 286 -28.48 3.67 -5.90
N ARG A 287 -29.39 3.12 -6.70
CA ARG A 287 -30.25 3.87 -7.62
C ARG A 287 -31.10 4.86 -6.86
#